data_AF-A0A9N8H3Z3-F1
#
_entry.id   AF-A0A9N8H3Z3-F1
#
_cell.length_a   1.000
_cell.length_b   1.000
_cell.length_c   1.000
_cell.angle_alpha   90.00
_cell.angle_beta   90.00
_cell.angle_gamma   90.00
#
_symmetry.space_group_name_H-M   'P 1'
#
loop_
_entity.id
_entity.type
_entity.pdbx_description
1 polymer ?
#
loop_
_entity_poly.entity_id
_entity_poly.type
_entity_poly.pdbx_seq_one_letter_code
_entity_poly.pdbx_strand_id
1 'polypeptide(L)'
;MNDYVQFARNLLCCVKDLEVGPRFLYDHNVTAQYYEFPPPLDKTTPLEFFISWLQLYPFIFLSKAGLSMIFNGIKTVNRVQKLLENRPKKVSSSPIEKNDEIASRLVTARLVQDGKAAIKEMIIGVQCFFIGLAFFWLFSNSWHVTETPWIGGVYGLIHALTVMEICLAVLLYYMIADGLEKLRSANSMLELADTLKFKETMTTPPMNLITYQFMSQWSPFWKERDGDEKDIKQETDQVQRTLQIYRGGKDDGEKEDKIRQTALKDIVERLRQEAHTTKMEGYREFIFFVLNFIAFYGYLMGVIVFYFDDEENEPGWMKYFKFYHTHEMADWHGNFAGDLMWTIEPIVVLSSPMIFRALAPKPSESKEKAD
;
A
#
# COMPACT_ATOMS: atom_id res chain seq x y z
N MET A 1 -13.87 2.94 5.87
CA MET A 1 -14.21 2.88 7.31
C MET A 1 -12.96 2.98 8.18
N ASN A 2 -11.88 2.26 7.84
CA ASN A 2 -10.60 2.34 8.57
C ASN A 2 -10.03 3.77 8.66
N ASP A 3 -9.99 4.50 7.53
CA ASP A 3 -9.39 5.84 7.49
C ASP A 3 -10.12 6.87 8.37
N TYR A 4 -11.44 6.75 8.54
CA TYR A 4 -12.22 7.61 9.44
C TYR A 4 -11.90 7.34 10.91
N VAL A 5 -11.69 6.06 11.26
CA VAL A 5 -11.30 5.66 12.63
C VAL A 5 -9.89 6.15 12.93
N GLN A 6 -8.96 5.99 11.99
CA GLN A 6 -7.61 6.53 12.09
C GLN A 6 -7.64 8.06 12.26
N PHE A 7 -8.38 8.77 11.41
CA PHE A 7 -8.56 10.22 11.50
C PHE A 7 -9.07 10.64 12.87
N ALA A 8 -10.19 10.06 13.32
CA ALA A 8 -10.78 10.41 14.61
C ALA A 8 -9.84 10.11 15.78
N ARG A 9 -9.16 8.96 15.77
CA ARG A 9 -8.23 8.57 16.82
C ARG A 9 -7.13 9.62 17.00
N ASN A 10 -6.41 9.90 15.92
CA ASN A 10 -5.24 10.78 15.97
C ASN A 10 -5.64 12.24 16.17
N LEU A 11 -6.82 12.64 15.68
CA LEU A 11 -7.36 13.96 15.95
C LEU A 11 -7.68 14.13 17.44
N LEU A 12 -8.29 13.12 18.08
CA LEU A 12 -8.55 13.16 19.52
C LEU A 12 -7.25 13.16 20.33
N CYS A 13 -6.20 12.45 19.89
CA CYS A 13 -4.88 12.57 20.49
C CYS A 13 -4.32 14.01 20.36
N CYS A 14 -4.38 14.62 19.17
CA CYS A 14 -3.97 16.02 18.98
C CYS A 14 -4.76 16.98 19.89
N VAL A 15 -6.08 16.77 20.02
CA VAL A 15 -6.95 17.58 20.90
C VAL A 15 -6.54 17.43 22.36
N LYS A 16 -6.18 16.22 22.78
CA LYS A 16 -5.65 15.93 24.12
C LYS A 16 -4.33 16.66 24.35
N ASP A 17 -3.37 16.51 23.44
CA ASP A 17 -2.02 17.08 23.56
C ASP A 17 -2.02 18.60 23.56
N LEU A 18 -2.97 19.23 22.87
CA LEU A 18 -3.17 20.67 22.85
C LEU A 18 -4.11 21.18 23.96
N GLU A 19 -4.62 20.29 24.82
CA GLU A 19 -5.56 20.59 25.91
C GLU A 19 -6.80 21.38 25.45
N VAL A 20 -7.28 21.08 24.23
CA VAL A 20 -8.37 21.82 23.61
C VAL A 20 -9.72 21.35 24.17
N GLY A 21 -10.45 22.28 24.80
CA GLY A 21 -11.80 22.06 25.31
C GLY A 21 -11.88 22.13 26.83
N PRO A 22 -13.01 21.68 27.42
CA PRO A 22 -13.18 21.65 28.87
C PRO A 22 -12.20 20.70 29.56
N ARG A 23 -11.61 21.12 30.69
CA ARG A 23 -10.61 20.34 31.44
C ARG A 23 -11.06 18.94 31.86
N PHE A 24 -12.35 18.74 32.14
CA PHE A 24 -12.87 17.40 32.49
C PHE A 24 -12.72 16.36 31.37
N LEU A 25 -12.39 16.76 30.14
CA LEU A 25 -12.15 15.83 29.05
C LEU A 25 -10.75 15.22 29.08
N TYR A 26 -9.74 15.91 29.62
CA TYR A 26 -8.33 15.52 29.51
C TYR A 26 -7.53 15.65 30.82
N ASP A 27 -8.05 16.29 31.87
CA ASP A 27 -7.42 16.39 33.19
C ASP A 27 -8.08 15.41 34.17
N HIS A 28 -7.35 14.37 34.54
CA HIS A 28 -7.84 13.33 35.46
C HIS A 28 -8.20 13.89 36.85
N ASN A 29 -7.53 14.93 37.34
CA ASN A 29 -7.82 15.52 38.66
C ASN A 29 -9.19 16.20 38.70
N VAL A 30 -9.59 16.80 37.57
CA VAL A 30 -10.93 17.38 37.41
C VAL A 30 -11.95 16.26 37.19
N THR A 31 -11.58 15.25 36.41
CA THR A 31 -12.53 14.20 36.03
C THR A 31 -12.90 13.27 37.17
N ALA A 32 -11.96 12.97 38.07
CA ALA A 32 -12.19 12.16 39.27
C ALA A 32 -13.27 12.74 40.22
N GLN A 33 -13.69 14.00 40.03
CA GLN A 33 -14.81 14.60 40.76
C GLN A 33 -16.18 14.10 40.28
N TYR A 34 -16.26 13.49 39.09
CA TYR A 34 -17.51 13.10 38.44
C TYR A 34 -17.77 11.58 38.45
N TYR A 35 -16.75 10.75 38.64
CA TYR A 35 -16.89 9.30 38.79
C TYR A 35 -15.77 8.72 39.65
N GLU A 36 -16.04 7.56 40.25
CA GLU A 36 -15.06 6.76 40.98
C GLU A 36 -14.86 5.42 40.25
N PHE A 37 -13.70 5.26 39.61
CA PHE A 37 -13.24 3.96 39.11
C PHE A 37 -12.21 3.35 40.08
N PRO A 38 -12.04 2.02 40.09
CA PRO A 38 -10.97 1.40 40.86
C PRO A 38 -9.60 1.70 40.23
N PRO A 39 -8.54 1.90 41.03
CA PRO A 39 -7.19 2.02 40.49
C PRO A 39 -6.76 0.79 39.67
N PRO A 40 -6.06 0.97 38.53
CA PRO A 40 -5.51 2.22 37.97
C PRO A 40 -6.47 3.00 37.04
N LEU A 41 -7.72 2.56 36.87
CA LEU A 41 -8.66 3.11 35.89
C LEU A 41 -9.18 4.50 36.31
N ASP A 42 -9.00 4.88 37.57
CA ASP A 42 -9.37 6.16 38.16
C ASP A 42 -8.74 7.37 37.47
N LYS A 43 -7.62 7.16 36.77
CA LYS A 43 -6.94 8.20 35.99
C LYS A 43 -7.47 8.38 34.56
N THR A 44 -8.20 7.39 34.05
CA THR A 44 -8.68 7.39 32.66
C THR A 44 -9.65 8.52 32.44
N THR A 45 -9.35 9.46 31.55
CA THR A 45 -10.23 10.58 31.20
C THR A 45 -11.28 10.18 30.14
N PRO A 46 -12.36 10.97 29.94
CA PRO A 46 -13.37 10.66 28.94
C PRO A 46 -12.79 10.65 27.52
N LEU A 47 -11.83 11.54 27.25
CA LEU A 47 -11.15 11.58 25.95
C LEU A 47 -10.28 10.33 25.73
N GLU A 48 -9.51 9.91 26.74
CA GLU A 48 -8.73 8.66 26.68
C GLU A 48 -9.61 7.43 26.53
N PHE A 49 -10.79 7.40 27.16
CA PHE A 49 -11.77 6.33 26.95
C PHE A 49 -12.16 6.23 25.47
N PHE A 50 -12.48 7.35 24.79
CA PHE A 50 -12.79 7.32 23.37
C PHE A 50 -11.58 6.95 22.50
N ILE A 51 -10.40 7.51 22.79
CA ILE A 51 -9.15 7.15 22.10
C ILE A 51 -8.90 5.65 22.21
N SER A 52 -9.11 5.05 23.39
CA SER A 52 -8.92 3.62 23.63
C SER A 52 -9.79 2.78 22.70
N TRP A 53 -11.10 3.08 22.57
CA TRP A 53 -11.97 2.33 21.66
C TRP A 53 -11.54 2.43 20.20
N LEU A 54 -11.02 3.60 19.80
CA LEU A 54 -10.48 3.80 18.46
C LEU A 54 -9.12 3.12 18.27
N GLN A 55 -8.33 2.90 19.33
CA GLN A 55 -7.10 2.08 19.33
C GLN A 55 -7.41 0.57 19.35
N LEU A 56 -8.52 0.14 19.93
CA LEU A 56 -8.96 -1.26 19.89
C LEU A 56 -9.32 -1.70 18.46
N TYR A 57 -9.80 -0.78 17.64
CA TYR A 57 -10.14 -1.04 16.24
C TYR A 57 -8.94 -1.58 15.42
N PRO A 58 -7.78 -0.89 15.31
CA PRO A 58 -6.62 -1.43 14.60
C PRO A 58 -6.10 -2.70 15.26
N PHE A 59 -6.20 -2.87 16.59
CA PHE A 59 -5.87 -4.15 17.21
C PHE A 59 -6.65 -5.33 16.61
N ILE A 60 -7.97 -5.20 16.44
CA ILE A 60 -8.80 -6.27 15.88
C ILE A 60 -8.62 -6.36 14.36
N PHE A 61 -8.80 -5.25 13.66
CA PHE A 61 -8.95 -5.25 12.21
C PHE A 61 -7.62 -5.29 11.47
N LEU A 62 -6.59 -4.61 11.96
CA LEU A 62 -5.26 -4.65 11.33
C LEU A 62 -4.59 -6.01 11.57
N SER A 63 -4.72 -6.58 12.77
CA SER A 63 -4.23 -7.95 13.04
C SER A 63 -4.92 -8.97 12.15
N LYS A 64 -6.25 -8.89 12.02
CA LYS A 64 -7.03 -9.77 11.13
C LYS A 64 -6.63 -9.59 9.66
N ALA A 65 -6.45 -8.34 9.20
CA ALA A 65 -6.01 -8.05 7.84
C ALA A 65 -4.60 -8.64 7.58
N GLY A 66 -3.66 -8.44 8.50
CA GLY A 66 -2.32 -9.01 8.43
C GLY A 66 -2.33 -10.53 8.32
N LEU A 67 -3.10 -11.22 9.17
CA LEU A 67 -3.27 -12.67 9.08
C LEU A 67 -3.87 -13.11 7.74
N SER A 68 -4.90 -12.40 7.25
CA SER A 68 -5.51 -12.70 5.96
C SER A 68 -4.49 -12.59 4.82
N MET A 69 -3.66 -11.54 4.81
CA MET A 69 -2.62 -11.34 3.81
C MET A 69 -1.57 -12.46 3.85
N ILE A 70 -1.15 -12.87 5.05
CA ILE A 70 -0.20 -13.99 5.23
C ILE A 70 -0.78 -15.28 4.63
N PHE A 71 -2.00 -15.66 5.03
CA PHE A 71 -2.61 -16.91 4.56
C PHE A 71 -2.93 -16.89 3.07
N ASN A 72 -3.42 -15.77 2.54
CA ASN A 72 -3.66 -15.60 1.10
C ASN A 72 -2.36 -15.64 0.29
N GLY A 73 -1.31 -15.02 0.79
CA GLY A 73 0.03 -15.06 0.22
C GLY A 73 0.57 -16.50 0.15
N ILE A 74 0.52 -17.25 1.26
CA ILE A 74 0.92 -18.66 1.32
C ILE A 74 0.12 -19.50 0.31
N LYS A 75 -1.21 -19.36 0.29
CA LYS A 75 -2.06 -20.08 -0.66
C LYS A 75 -1.67 -19.78 -2.11
N THR A 76 -1.41 -18.51 -2.42
CA THR A 76 -1.06 -18.07 -3.77
C THR A 76 0.32 -18.58 -4.18
N VAL A 77 1.33 -18.51 -3.31
CA VAL A 77 2.67 -19.04 -3.57
C VAL A 77 2.62 -20.55 -3.83
N ASN A 78 1.93 -21.31 -2.96
CA ASN A 78 1.77 -22.76 -3.13
C ASN A 78 1.07 -23.11 -4.44
N ARG A 79 0.05 -22.34 -4.83
CA ARG A 79 -0.66 -22.52 -6.10
C ARG A 79 0.26 -22.22 -7.29
N VAL A 80 0.96 -21.10 -7.28
CA VAL A 80 1.91 -20.72 -8.35
C VAL A 80 3.01 -21.77 -8.49
N GLN A 81 3.55 -22.27 -7.37
CA GLN A 81 4.55 -23.32 -7.37
C GLN A 81 4.03 -24.60 -8.04
N LYS A 82 2.84 -25.08 -7.65
CA LYS A 82 2.21 -26.25 -8.27
C LYS A 82 2.00 -26.08 -9.78
N LEU A 83 1.56 -24.89 -10.21
CA LEU A 83 1.33 -24.60 -11.63
C LEU A 83 2.65 -24.53 -12.42
N LEU A 84 3.74 -24.07 -11.81
CA LEU A 84 5.07 -24.06 -12.43
C LEU A 84 5.67 -25.48 -12.51
N GLU A 85 5.46 -26.32 -11.49
CA GLU A 85 5.95 -27.70 -11.44
C GLU A 85 5.23 -28.62 -12.44
N ASN A 86 3.90 -28.47 -12.57
CA ASN A 86 3.08 -29.28 -13.46
C ASN A 86 3.19 -28.90 -14.94
N ARG A 87 4.14 -28.03 -15.30
CA ARG A 87 4.22 -27.48 -16.65
C ARG A 87 4.98 -28.43 -17.59
N PRO A 88 4.45 -28.73 -18.78
CA PRO A 88 5.18 -29.53 -19.76
C PRO A 88 6.42 -28.76 -20.24
N LYS A 89 7.61 -29.34 -20.02
CA LYS A 89 8.87 -28.81 -20.55
C LYS A 89 8.87 -28.93 -22.08
N LYS A 90 8.40 -27.89 -22.77
CA LYS A 90 8.58 -27.79 -24.22
C LYS A 90 9.99 -27.25 -24.52
N VAL A 91 10.85 -28.12 -25.05
CA VAL A 91 12.10 -27.74 -25.70
C VAL A 91 11.77 -27.50 -27.17
N SER A 92 11.88 -26.25 -27.65
CA SER A 92 11.79 -25.94 -29.08
C SER A 92 13.14 -25.41 -29.56
N SER A 93 13.63 -25.97 -30.68
CA SER A 93 14.92 -25.69 -31.31
C SER A 93 14.78 -24.82 -32.59
N SER A 94 13.69 -24.07 -32.73
CA SER A 94 13.39 -23.26 -33.92
C SER A 94 13.80 -21.78 -33.72
N PRO A 95 14.50 -21.15 -34.68
CA PRO A 95 14.95 -19.75 -34.59
C PRO A 95 13.85 -18.70 -34.84
N ILE A 96 12.62 -19.12 -35.22
CA ILE A 96 11.46 -18.22 -35.33
C ILE A 96 10.54 -18.45 -34.13
N GLU A 97 10.43 -17.46 -33.23
CA GLU A 97 9.51 -17.50 -32.08
C GLU A 97 8.07 -17.63 -32.59
N LYS A 98 7.49 -18.82 -32.43
CA LYS A 98 6.06 -19.05 -32.71
C LYS A 98 5.23 -18.36 -31.63
N ASN A 99 4.01 -17.91 -31.96
CA ASN A 99 3.11 -17.28 -30.98
C ASN A 99 2.88 -18.19 -29.75
N ASP A 100 2.89 -19.51 -29.92
CA ASP A 100 2.83 -20.51 -28.83
C ASP A 100 3.95 -20.34 -27.80
N GLU A 101 5.18 -20.05 -28.26
CA GLU A 101 6.34 -19.88 -27.40
C GLU A 101 6.28 -18.55 -26.64
N ILE A 102 5.84 -17.49 -27.32
CA ILE A 102 5.60 -16.19 -26.69
C ILE A 102 4.48 -16.30 -25.65
N ALA A 103 3.34 -16.90 -25.99
CA ALA A 103 2.24 -17.11 -25.06
C ALA A 103 2.67 -17.92 -23.84
N SER A 104 3.43 -19.00 -24.06
CA SER A 104 4.00 -19.80 -22.99
C SER A 104 4.94 -18.98 -22.09
N ARG A 105 5.80 -18.14 -22.66
CA ARG A 105 6.70 -17.26 -21.92
C ARG A 105 5.94 -16.21 -21.11
N LEU A 106 4.89 -15.60 -21.68
CA LEU A 106 4.05 -14.61 -21.00
C LEU A 106 3.34 -15.24 -19.79
N VAL A 107 2.80 -16.45 -19.95
CA VAL A 107 2.16 -17.20 -18.84
C VAL A 107 3.16 -17.48 -17.71
N THR A 108 4.36 -17.95 -18.01
CA THR A 108 5.38 -18.16 -16.97
C THR A 108 5.81 -16.86 -16.31
N ALA A 109 6.07 -15.81 -17.11
CA ALA A 109 6.48 -14.53 -16.58
C ALA A 109 5.40 -13.96 -15.64
N ARG A 110 4.11 -14.14 -15.97
CA ARG A 110 2.99 -13.75 -15.10
C ARG A 110 2.93 -14.57 -13.82
N LEU A 111 3.04 -15.90 -13.90
CA LEU A 111 3.06 -16.75 -12.71
C LEU A 111 4.19 -16.35 -11.75
N VAL A 112 5.39 -16.10 -12.26
CA VAL A 112 6.54 -15.64 -11.46
C VAL A 112 6.27 -14.26 -10.86
N GLN A 113 5.67 -13.33 -11.62
CA GLN A 113 5.30 -12.00 -11.12
C GLN A 113 4.27 -12.10 -9.99
N ASP A 114 3.21 -12.90 -10.16
CA ASP A 114 2.16 -13.11 -9.17
C ASP A 114 2.72 -13.79 -7.90
N GLY A 115 3.66 -14.73 -8.05
CA GLY A 115 4.36 -15.35 -6.93
C GLY A 115 5.21 -14.34 -6.13
N LYS A 116 5.94 -13.44 -6.81
CA LYS A 116 6.68 -12.36 -6.14
C LYS A 116 5.77 -11.38 -5.43
N ALA A 117 4.65 -11.01 -6.05
CA ALA A 117 3.65 -10.13 -5.44
C ALA A 117 3.03 -10.77 -4.18
N ALA A 118 2.74 -12.08 -4.21
CA ALA A 118 2.24 -12.81 -3.05
C ALA A 118 3.24 -12.89 -1.89
N ILE A 119 4.55 -13.06 -2.19
CA ILE A 119 5.60 -13.00 -1.16
C ILE A 119 5.66 -11.62 -0.52
N LYS A 120 5.61 -10.55 -1.34
CA LYS A 120 5.55 -9.18 -0.83
C LYS A 120 4.31 -8.96 0.05
N GLU A 121 3.14 -9.41 -0.39
CA GLU A 121 1.89 -9.32 0.38
C GLU A 121 2.02 -10.04 1.74
N MET A 122 2.64 -11.21 1.77
CA MET A 122 2.93 -11.94 3.01
C MET A 122 3.85 -11.15 3.94
N ILE A 123 4.94 -10.54 3.41
CA ILE A 123 5.86 -9.72 4.21
C ILE A 123 5.12 -8.52 4.82
N ILE A 124 4.33 -7.80 4.02
CA ILE A 124 3.51 -6.68 4.50
C ILE A 124 2.50 -7.17 5.54
N GLY A 125 1.86 -8.33 5.31
CA GLY A 125 0.91 -8.95 6.23
C GLY A 125 1.52 -9.25 7.61
N VAL A 126 2.77 -9.72 7.66
CA VAL A 126 3.51 -9.92 8.92
C VAL A 126 3.68 -8.61 9.67
N GLN A 127 4.08 -7.54 8.99
CA GLN A 127 4.24 -6.22 9.62
C GLN A 127 2.90 -5.70 10.16
N CYS A 128 1.84 -5.76 9.36
CA CYS A 128 0.50 -5.34 9.77
C CYS A 128 0.00 -6.13 10.98
N PHE A 129 0.27 -7.43 11.04
CA PHE A 129 -0.12 -8.27 12.18
C PHE A 129 0.53 -7.80 13.49
N PHE A 130 1.85 -7.60 13.50
CA PHE A 130 2.56 -7.17 14.70
C PHE A 130 2.22 -5.73 15.10
N ILE A 131 2.06 -4.81 14.15
CA ILE A 131 1.55 -3.47 14.42
C ILE A 131 0.15 -3.55 15.06
N GLY A 132 -0.73 -4.37 14.49
CA GLY A 132 -2.06 -4.63 15.05
C GLY A 132 -1.98 -5.10 16.50
N LEU A 133 -1.16 -6.11 16.80
CA LEU A 133 -0.99 -6.58 18.18
C LEU A 133 -0.47 -5.50 19.14
N ALA A 134 0.45 -4.65 18.70
CA ALA A 134 1.00 -3.59 19.53
C ALA A 134 -0.06 -2.54 19.96
N PHE A 135 -1.10 -2.33 19.15
CA PHE A 135 -2.24 -1.48 19.56
C PHE A 135 -2.97 -1.97 20.81
N PHE A 136 -2.82 -3.23 21.22
CA PHE A 136 -3.32 -3.71 22.51
C PHE A 136 -2.67 -2.98 23.69
N TRP A 137 -1.37 -2.70 23.61
CA TRP A 137 -0.68 -1.95 24.66
C TRP A 137 -1.06 -0.47 24.64
N LEU A 138 -1.26 0.12 23.46
CA LEU A 138 -1.77 1.50 23.36
C LEU A 138 -3.18 1.62 23.94
N PHE A 139 -4.06 0.68 23.60
CA PHE A 139 -5.37 0.56 24.22
C PHE A 139 -5.26 0.49 25.74
N SER A 140 -4.45 -0.44 26.25
CA SER A 140 -4.25 -0.64 27.69
C SER A 140 -3.62 0.58 28.38
N ASN A 141 -2.78 1.33 27.67
CA ASN A 141 -2.16 2.56 28.17
C ASN A 141 -3.18 3.69 28.34
N SER A 142 -4.14 3.82 27.43
CA SER A 142 -5.25 4.77 27.57
C SER A 142 -6.14 4.46 28.78
N TRP A 143 -6.05 3.26 29.34
CA TRP A 143 -6.70 2.85 30.59
C TRP A 143 -5.75 2.85 31.80
N HIS A 144 -4.52 3.36 31.66
CA HIS A 144 -3.46 3.36 32.67
C HIS A 144 -3.07 1.97 33.22
N VAL A 145 -3.46 0.89 32.54
CA VAL A 145 -3.12 -0.48 32.95
C VAL A 145 -1.60 -0.71 32.87
N THR A 146 -0.92 -0.02 31.95
CA THR A 146 0.55 -0.02 31.78
C THR A 146 1.30 0.64 32.93
N GLU A 147 0.65 1.41 33.80
CA GLU A 147 1.28 1.89 35.04
C GLU A 147 1.43 0.75 36.06
N THR A 148 0.74 -0.36 35.84
CA THR A 148 0.83 -1.58 36.65
C THR A 148 1.68 -2.64 35.93
N PRO A 149 2.28 -3.60 36.66
CA PRO A 149 3.06 -4.67 36.04
C PRO A 149 2.21 -5.75 35.35
N TRP A 150 0.87 -5.66 35.32
CA TRP A 150 -0.03 -6.75 34.89
C TRP A 150 0.20 -7.24 33.46
N ILE A 151 0.61 -6.33 32.57
CA ILE A 151 0.87 -6.61 31.15
C ILE A 151 2.29 -6.22 30.72
N GLY A 152 3.24 -6.26 31.68
CA GLY A 152 4.62 -5.83 31.48
C GLY A 152 4.86 -4.34 31.74
N GLY A 153 3.83 -3.60 32.16
CA GLY A 153 3.89 -2.18 32.50
C GLY A 153 4.37 -1.29 31.35
N VAL A 154 5.00 -0.18 31.69
CA VAL A 154 5.56 0.80 30.72
C VAL A 154 6.59 0.14 29.81
N TYR A 155 7.42 -0.78 30.31
CA TYR A 155 8.35 -1.56 29.48
C TYR A 155 7.63 -2.36 28.39
N GLY A 156 6.49 -2.98 28.72
CA GLY A 156 5.66 -3.69 27.75
C GLY A 156 5.15 -2.76 26.64
N LEU A 157 4.71 -1.56 27.00
CA LEU A 157 4.30 -0.53 26.04
C LEU A 157 5.45 -0.09 25.14
N ILE A 158 6.62 0.23 25.71
CA ILE A 158 7.79 0.66 24.94
C ILE A 158 8.28 -0.45 24.01
N HIS A 159 8.26 -1.72 24.44
CA HIS A 159 8.56 -2.84 23.55
C HIS A 159 7.54 -2.97 22.42
N ALA A 160 6.26 -2.79 22.70
CA ALA A 160 5.21 -2.81 21.67
C ALA A 160 5.42 -1.67 20.65
N LEU A 161 5.73 -0.46 21.10
CA LEU A 161 6.08 0.67 20.24
C LEU A 161 7.35 0.36 19.42
N THR A 162 8.39 -0.17 20.04
CA THR A 162 9.63 -0.57 19.35
C THR A 162 9.34 -1.59 18.23
N VAL A 163 8.45 -2.55 18.47
CA VAL A 163 8.02 -3.50 17.43
C VAL A 163 7.26 -2.78 16.31
N MET A 164 6.36 -1.84 16.63
CA MET A 164 5.70 -1.01 15.62
C MET A 164 6.72 -0.26 14.77
N GLU A 165 7.73 0.33 15.38
CA GLU A 165 8.80 1.04 14.67
C GLU A 165 9.55 0.11 13.70
N ILE A 166 9.99 -1.07 14.17
CA ILE A 166 10.69 -2.04 13.30
C ILE A 166 9.80 -2.44 12.10
N CYS A 167 8.51 -2.67 12.35
CA CYS A 167 7.56 -3.02 11.31
C CYS A 167 7.34 -1.86 10.31
N LEU A 168 7.20 -0.63 10.81
CA LEU A 168 7.01 0.57 10.00
C LEU A 168 8.21 0.84 9.09
N ALA A 169 9.44 0.59 9.54
CA ALA A 169 10.64 0.74 8.70
C ALA A 169 10.55 -0.11 7.42
N VAL A 170 10.04 -1.35 7.53
CA VAL A 170 9.82 -2.23 6.37
C VAL A 170 8.70 -1.70 5.47
N LEU A 171 7.61 -1.18 6.06
CA LEU A 171 6.50 -0.60 5.30
C LEU A 171 6.91 0.68 4.56
N LEU A 172 7.71 1.55 5.17
CA LEU A 172 8.26 2.76 4.56
C LEU A 172 9.10 2.43 3.32
N TYR A 173 9.92 1.38 3.39
CA TYR A 173 10.66 0.89 2.22
C TYR A 173 9.72 0.50 1.08
N TYR A 174 8.64 -0.23 1.37
CA TYR A 174 7.68 -0.62 0.34
C TYR A 174 6.87 0.57 -0.20
N MET A 175 6.57 1.60 0.58
CA MET A 175 5.95 2.83 0.07
C MET A 175 6.82 3.50 -1.01
N ILE A 176 8.13 3.60 -0.78
CA ILE A 176 9.07 4.12 -1.78
C ILE A 176 9.13 3.20 -3.00
N ALA A 177 9.30 1.90 -2.78
CA ALA A 177 9.42 0.92 -3.86
C ALA A 177 8.17 0.94 -4.77
N ASP A 178 6.98 1.04 -4.17
CA ASP A 178 5.70 1.04 -4.87
C ASP A 178 5.46 2.35 -5.60
N GLY A 179 5.82 3.48 -5.00
CA GLY A 179 5.83 4.78 -5.67
C GLY A 179 6.71 4.77 -6.93
N LEU A 180 7.93 4.24 -6.83
CA LEU A 180 8.84 4.10 -7.97
C LEU A 180 8.31 3.12 -9.03
N GLU A 181 7.74 1.99 -8.63
CA GLU A 181 7.16 1.01 -9.54
C GLU A 181 5.97 1.60 -10.33
N LYS A 182 5.11 2.37 -9.67
CA LYS A 182 4.00 3.10 -10.32
C LYS A 182 4.50 4.12 -11.32
N LEU A 183 5.50 4.93 -10.97
CA LEU A 183 6.10 5.90 -11.90
C LEU A 183 6.73 5.22 -13.12
N ARG A 184 7.46 4.12 -12.91
CA ARG A 184 8.02 3.33 -14.01
C ARG A 184 6.92 2.74 -14.90
N SER A 185 5.86 2.19 -14.31
CA SER A 185 4.73 1.64 -15.05
C SER A 185 4.02 2.71 -15.89
N ALA A 186 3.79 3.89 -15.33
CA ALA A 186 3.21 5.02 -16.04
C ALA A 186 4.07 5.45 -17.25
N ASN A 187 5.40 5.53 -17.07
CA ASN A 187 6.30 5.85 -18.18
C ASN A 187 6.28 4.76 -19.27
N SER A 188 6.31 3.48 -18.88
CA SER A 188 6.19 2.36 -19.84
C SER A 188 4.86 2.38 -20.61
N MET A 189 3.75 2.76 -19.97
CA MET A 189 2.46 2.92 -20.65
C MET A 189 2.50 4.07 -21.68
N LEU A 190 3.15 5.19 -21.36
CA LEU A 190 3.32 6.32 -22.28
C LEU A 190 4.22 5.96 -23.47
N GLU A 191 5.37 5.33 -23.22
CA GLU A 191 6.28 4.84 -24.25
C GLU A 191 5.59 3.85 -25.20
N LEU A 192 4.77 2.96 -24.65
CA LEU A 192 3.95 2.03 -25.42
C LEU A 192 2.92 2.77 -26.28
N ALA A 193 2.19 3.72 -25.69
CA ALA A 193 1.20 4.52 -26.40
C ALA A 193 1.83 5.31 -27.57
N ASP A 194 3.04 5.86 -27.37
CA ASP A 194 3.76 6.60 -28.40
C ASP A 194 4.33 5.67 -29.48
N THR A 195 4.80 4.48 -29.11
CA THR A 195 5.28 3.45 -30.06
C THR A 195 4.16 2.96 -30.97
N LEU A 196 2.96 2.75 -30.42
CA LEU A 196 1.79 2.35 -31.19
C LEU A 196 1.43 3.39 -32.26
N LYS A 197 1.59 4.69 -31.95
CA LYS A 197 1.27 5.81 -32.83
C LYS A 197 2.29 6.06 -33.96
N PHE A 198 3.47 5.43 -33.92
CA PHE A 198 4.55 5.75 -34.84
C PHE A 198 4.34 5.11 -36.23
N LYS A 199 4.17 5.98 -37.25
CA LYS A 199 3.78 5.75 -38.67
C LYS A 199 2.26 5.86 -38.90
N GLU A 200 1.87 6.41 -40.05
CA GLU A 200 0.46 6.59 -40.49
C GLU A 200 -0.38 5.30 -40.41
N THR A 201 0.26 4.15 -40.20
CA THR A 201 -0.29 2.86 -39.80
C THR A 201 0.26 2.43 -38.43
N MET A 202 -0.63 2.16 -37.47
CA MET A 202 -0.27 1.65 -36.13
C MET A 202 0.47 0.30 -36.25
N THR A 203 1.68 0.19 -35.68
CA THR A 203 2.47 -1.06 -35.70
C THR A 203 2.50 -1.74 -34.35
N THR A 204 2.42 -3.08 -34.33
CA THR A 204 2.45 -3.86 -33.08
C THR A 204 3.88 -3.96 -32.54
N PRO A 205 4.16 -3.48 -31.31
CA PRO A 205 5.49 -3.58 -30.70
C PRO A 205 5.84 -5.03 -30.31
N PRO A 206 7.12 -5.31 -30.01
CA PRO A 206 7.52 -6.61 -29.46
C PRO A 206 6.74 -6.94 -28.18
N MET A 207 6.08 -8.10 -28.17
CA MET A 207 5.19 -8.53 -27.09
C MET A 207 5.97 -9.10 -25.90
N ASN A 208 6.19 -8.25 -24.89
CA ASN A 208 6.61 -8.65 -23.54
C ASN A 208 5.40 -8.66 -22.57
N LEU A 209 5.61 -9.15 -21.33
CA LEU A 209 4.54 -9.29 -20.35
C LEU A 209 3.81 -7.96 -20.07
N ILE A 210 4.58 -6.90 -19.87
CA ILE A 210 4.07 -5.56 -19.53
C ILE A 210 3.19 -5.04 -20.67
N THR A 211 3.70 -5.11 -21.91
CA THR A 211 2.98 -4.70 -23.12
C THR A 211 1.68 -5.49 -23.28
N TYR A 212 1.75 -6.81 -23.11
CA TYR A 212 0.56 -7.66 -23.22
C TYR A 212 -0.49 -7.33 -22.17
N GLN A 213 -0.10 -7.14 -20.92
CA GLN A 213 -1.03 -6.78 -19.82
C GLN A 213 -1.74 -5.45 -20.09
N PHE A 214 -0.98 -4.43 -20.49
CA PHE A 214 -1.48 -3.10 -20.80
C PHE A 214 -2.46 -3.09 -21.98
N MET A 215 -2.23 -3.93 -22.99
CA MET A 215 -3.12 -4.03 -24.16
C MET A 215 -4.39 -4.85 -23.86
N SER A 216 -4.25 -6.00 -23.19
CA SER A 216 -5.32 -7.02 -23.09
C SER A 216 -6.17 -6.94 -21.82
N GLN A 217 -5.76 -6.19 -20.79
CA GLN A 217 -6.38 -6.25 -19.45
C GLN A 217 -6.49 -7.67 -18.89
N TRP A 218 -5.51 -8.51 -19.24
CA TRP A 218 -5.54 -9.93 -18.94
C TRP A 218 -5.61 -10.25 -17.43
N SER A 219 -6.68 -10.93 -17.04
CA SER A 219 -6.87 -11.54 -15.73
C SER A 219 -6.84 -13.07 -15.86
N PRO A 220 -5.79 -13.76 -15.37
CA PRO A 220 -5.67 -15.20 -15.55
C PRO A 220 -6.60 -15.99 -14.62
N PHE A 221 -7.02 -17.19 -15.03
CA PHE A 221 -7.96 -18.03 -14.26
C PHE A 221 -7.49 -18.31 -12.82
N TRP A 222 -6.17 -18.41 -12.62
CA TRP A 222 -5.61 -18.77 -11.32
C TRP A 222 -5.74 -17.63 -10.31
N LYS A 223 -6.30 -16.47 -10.64
CA LYS A 223 -6.69 -15.49 -9.62
C LYS A 223 -7.98 -15.89 -8.91
N GLU A 224 -8.90 -16.54 -9.62
CA GLU A 224 -10.27 -16.78 -9.17
C GLU A 224 -10.47 -18.21 -8.65
N ARG A 225 -9.81 -19.18 -9.28
CA ARG A 225 -9.95 -20.60 -8.92
C ARG A 225 -8.61 -21.32 -8.89
N ASP A 226 -8.57 -22.41 -8.14
CA ASP A 226 -7.51 -23.39 -8.28
C ASP A 226 -7.71 -24.12 -9.61
N GLY A 227 -6.63 -24.38 -10.33
CA GLY A 227 -6.69 -25.07 -11.61
C GLY A 227 -5.54 -26.03 -11.83
N ASP A 228 -5.62 -26.76 -12.93
CA ASP A 228 -4.71 -27.84 -13.28
C ASP A 228 -3.89 -27.54 -14.55
N GLU A 229 -3.16 -28.54 -15.04
CA GLU A 229 -2.38 -28.42 -16.28
C GLU A 229 -3.27 -28.09 -17.50
N LYS A 230 -4.51 -28.59 -17.54
CA LYS A 230 -5.44 -28.30 -18.64
C LYS A 230 -5.85 -26.84 -18.61
N ASP A 231 -6.09 -26.28 -17.43
CA ASP A 231 -6.40 -24.86 -17.28
C ASP A 231 -5.22 -23.98 -17.75
N ILE A 232 -3.96 -24.33 -17.43
CA ILE A 232 -2.77 -23.62 -17.93
C ILE A 232 -2.71 -23.66 -19.46
N LYS A 233 -3.02 -24.81 -20.05
CA LYS A 233 -3.02 -24.97 -21.50
C LYS A 233 -4.12 -24.11 -22.14
N GLN A 234 -5.33 -24.12 -21.58
CA GLN A 234 -6.44 -23.28 -22.05
C GLN A 234 -6.09 -21.79 -21.96
N GLU A 235 -5.46 -21.35 -20.88
CA GLU A 235 -5.01 -19.98 -20.71
C GLU A 235 -3.93 -19.62 -21.75
N THR A 236 -2.99 -20.53 -22.00
CA THR A 236 -1.95 -20.34 -23.03
C THR A 236 -2.57 -20.21 -24.42
N ASP A 237 -3.57 -21.04 -24.74
CA ASP A 237 -4.30 -20.99 -26.01
C ASP A 237 -5.10 -19.67 -26.14
N GLN A 238 -5.68 -19.17 -25.03
CA GLN A 238 -6.37 -17.88 -25.00
C GLN A 238 -5.41 -16.70 -25.23
N VAL A 239 -4.26 -16.71 -24.58
CA VAL A 239 -3.19 -15.71 -24.80
C VAL A 239 -2.72 -15.75 -26.24
N GLN A 240 -2.54 -16.95 -26.81
CA GLN A 240 -2.15 -17.13 -28.20
C GLN A 240 -3.16 -16.54 -29.19
N ARG A 241 -4.47 -16.78 -28.99
CA ARG A 241 -5.53 -16.18 -29.82
C ARG A 241 -5.52 -14.67 -29.73
N THR A 242 -5.33 -14.12 -28.53
CA THR A 242 -5.27 -12.67 -28.31
C THR A 242 -4.05 -12.06 -29.01
N LEU A 243 -2.90 -12.74 -28.98
CA LEU A 243 -1.70 -12.31 -29.70
C LEU A 243 -1.89 -12.32 -31.22
N GLN A 244 -2.65 -13.28 -31.77
CA GLN A 244 -2.97 -13.30 -33.21
C GLN A 244 -3.76 -12.06 -33.63
N ILE A 245 -4.74 -11.63 -32.83
CA ILE A 245 -5.54 -10.41 -33.09
C ILE A 245 -4.63 -9.17 -33.13
N TYR A 246 -3.69 -9.04 -32.19
CA TYR A 246 -2.83 -7.85 -32.14
C TYR A 246 -1.71 -7.83 -33.18
N ARG A 247 -1.15 -8.99 -33.54
CA ARG A 247 -0.04 -9.06 -34.51
C ARG A 247 -0.50 -9.12 -35.97
N GLY A 248 -1.76 -9.49 -36.21
CA GLY A 248 -2.30 -9.70 -37.55
C GLY A 248 -1.77 -10.96 -38.24
N GLY A 249 -2.53 -11.47 -39.20
CA GLY A 249 -2.11 -12.45 -40.19
C GLY A 249 -1.52 -11.78 -41.44
N LYS A 250 -0.80 -12.56 -42.25
CA LYS A 250 -0.24 -12.10 -43.54
C LYS A 250 -1.30 -11.87 -44.63
N ASP A 251 -2.55 -12.29 -44.40
CA ASP A 251 -3.66 -12.26 -45.36
C ASP A 251 -4.91 -11.56 -44.79
N ASP A 252 -4.76 -10.70 -43.77
CA ASP A 252 -5.89 -9.99 -43.17
C ASP A 252 -6.45 -8.96 -44.17
N GLY A 253 -7.75 -9.01 -44.44
CA GLY A 253 -8.40 -8.11 -45.39
C GLY A 253 -8.51 -6.67 -44.86
N GLU A 254 -8.77 -5.70 -45.76
CA GLU A 254 -8.87 -4.26 -45.42
C GLU A 254 -9.85 -3.94 -44.27
N LYS A 255 -10.89 -4.79 -44.10
CA LYS A 255 -11.87 -4.66 -43.02
C LYS A 255 -11.28 -5.03 -41.65
N GLU A 256 -10.45 -6.06 -41.57
CA GLU A 256 -9.80 -6.50 -40.32
C GLU A 256 -8.71 -5.51 -39.91
N ASP A 257 -8.00 -4.94 -40.88
CA ASP A 257 -7.03 -3.87 -40.64
C ASP A 257 -7.69 -2.61 -40.05
N LYS A 258 -8.87 -2.21 -40.55
CA LYS A 258 -9.64 -1.08 -39.98
C LYS A 258 -10.07 -1.36 -38.53
N ILE A 259 -10.58 -2.56 -38.25
CA ILE A 259 -10.97 -2.97 -36.89
C ILE A 259 -9.75 -2.94 -35.96
N ARG A 260 -8.60 -3.48 -36.41
CA ARG A 260 -7.36 -3.45 -35.64
C ARG A 260 -6.90 -2.02 -35.35
N GLN A 261 -6.95 -1.13 -36.34
CA GLN A 261 -6.55 0.27 -36.15
C GLN A 261 -7.45 1.01 -35.16
N THR A 262 -8.77 0.79 -35.19
CA THR A 262 -9.69 1.36 -34.19
C THR A 262 -9.38 0.83 -32.80
N ALA A 263 -9.21 -0.49 -32.64
CA ALA A 263 -8.86 -1.08 -31.35
C ALA A 263 -7.53 -0.55 -30.80
N LEU A 264 -6.51 -0.34 -31.65
CA LEU A 264 -5.23 0.24 -31.24
C LEU A 264 -5.36 1.72 -30.84
N LYS A 265 -6.22 2.51 -31.50
CA LYS A 265 -6.51 3.89 -31.08
C LYS A 265 -7.13 3.94 -29.69
N ASP A 266 -8.13 3.10 -29.44
CA ASP A 266 -8.81 3.00 -28.14
C ASP A 266 -7.82 2.60 -27.04
N ILE A 267 -6.91 1.64 -27.35
CA ILE A 267 -5.84 1.24 -26.44
C ILE A 267 -4.90 2.41 -26.15
N VAL A 268 -4.47 3.18 -27.16
CA VAL A 268 -3.57 4.33 -26.97
C VAL A 268 -4.17 5.40 -26.05
N GLU A 269 -5.45 5.75 -26.27
CA GLU A 269 -6.15 6.72 -25.43
C GLU A 269 -6.27 6.23 -23.99
N ARG A 270 -6.69 4.96 -23.81
CA ARG A 270 -6.76 4.31 -22.50
C ARG A 270 -5.41 4.30 -21.79
N LEU A 271 -4.34 3.91 -22.47
CA LEU A 271 -2.99 3.85 -21.89
C LEU A 271 -2.53 5.21 -21.39
N ARG A 272 -2.84 6.29 -22.10
CA ARG A 272 -2.48 7.64 -21.65
C ARG A 272 -3.28 8.06 -20.42
N GLN A 273 -4.57 7.72 -20.36
CA GLN A 273 -5.41 8.01 -19.19
C GLN A 273 -5.00 7.18 -17.97
N GLU A 274 -4.74 5.88 -18.15
CA GLU A 274 -4.24 4.98 -17.11
C GLU A 274 -2.85 5.45 -16.64
N ALA A 275 -1.94 5.77 -17.55
CA ALA A 275 -0.61 6.28 -17.20
C ALA A 275 -0.67 7.53 -16.33
N HIS A 276 -1.55 8.48 -16.67
CA HIS A 276 -1.75 9.68 -15.85
C HIS A 276 -2.20 9.31 -14.44
N THR A 277 -3.20 8.44 -14.33
CA THR A 277 -3.75 7.99 -13.04
C THR A 277 -2.69 7.26 -12.21
N THR A 278 -1.99 6.30 -12.80
CA THR A 278 -0.91 5.54 -12.15
C THR A 278 0.24 6.46 -11.72
N LYS A 279 0.57 7.49 -12.51
CA LYS A 279 1.58 8.49 -12.13
C LYS A 279 1.16 9.27 -10.89
N MET A 280 -0.10 9.72 -10.84
CA MET A 280 -0.65 10.44 -9.68
C MET A 280 -0.70 9.57 -8.42
N GLU A 281 -1.07 8.30 -8.57
CA GLU A 281 -0.97 7.32 -7.48
C GLU A 281 0.47 7.15 -6.99
N GLY A 282 1.44 7.12 -7.90
CA GLY A 282 2.86 7.08 -7.56
C GLY A 282 3.29 8.27 -6.71
N TYR A 283 2.89 9.49 -7.07
CA TYR A 283 3.16 10.69 -6.26
C TYR A 283 2.49 10.64 -4.88
N ARG A 284 1.27 10.10 -4.80
CA ARG A 284 0.59 9.90 -3.52
C ARG A 284 1.35 8.95 -2.60
N GLU A 285 1.95 7.87 -3.11
CA GLU A 285 2.78 6.98 -2.27
C GLU A 285 3.98 7.73 -1.65
N PHE A 286 4.60 8.68 -2.37
CA PHE A 286 5.67 9.50 -1.80
C PHE A 286 5.18 10.46 -0.72
N ILE A 287 3.97 11.01 -0.88
CA ILE A 287 3.35 11.84 0.17
C ILE A 287 3.11 10.97 1.42
N PHE A 288 2.58 9.76 1.26
CA PHE A 288 2.39 8.82 2.37
C PHE A 288 3.71 8.44 3.03
N PHE A 289 4.77 8.22 2.26
CA PHE A 289 6.09 7.99 2.80
C PHE A 289 6.54 9.16 3.69
N VAL A 290 6.42 10.41 3.23
CA VAL A 290 6.84 11.59 4.02
C VAL A 290 6.03 11.72 5.30
N LEU A 291 4.69 11.59 5.22
CA LEU A 291 3.82 11.66 6.40
C LEU A 291 4.15 10.58 7.41
N ASN A 292 4.29 9.33 6.96
CA ASN A 292 4.62 8.20 7.84
C ASN A 292 6.05 8.29 8.37
N PHE A 293 7.01 8.83 7.60
CA PHE A 293 8.38 9.02 8.06
C PHE A 293 8.46 10.03 9.19
N ILE A 294 7.73 11.15 9.09
CA ILE A 294 7.64 12.15 10.16
C ILE A 294 6.94 11.55 11.38
N ALA A 295 5.86 10.79 11.18
CA ALA A 295 5.14 10.18 12.29
C ALA A 295 5.99 9.15 13.04
N PHE A 296 6.64 8.29 12.28
CA PHE A 296 7.63 7.33 12.76
C PHE A 296 8.72 8.00 13.58
N TYR A 297 9.36 9.04 13.03
CA TYR A 297 10.38 9.81 13.76
C TYR A 297 9.84 10.35 15.09
N GLY A 298 8.59 10.81 15.11
CA GLY A 298 7.93 11.31 16.31
C GLY A 298 7.80 10.27 17.42
N TYR A 299 7.22 9.10 17.14
CA TYR A 299 7.07 8.03 18.14
C TYR A 299 8.39 7.36 18.51
N LEU A 300 9.33 7.25 17.56
CA LEU A 300 10.68 6.79 17.84
C LEU A 300 11.35 7.65 18.91
N MET A 301 11.02 8.95 19.00
CA MET A 301 11.63 9.79 20.01
C MET A 301 11.26 9.38 21.44
N GLY A 302 9.99 9.05 21.69
CA GLY A 302 9.55 8.57 23.01
C GLY A 302 10.26 7.26 23.40
N VAL A 303 10.46 6.35 22.44
CA VAL A 303 11.21 5.10 22.67
C VAL A 303 12.68 5.37 23.01
N ILE A 304 13.34 6.24 22.26
CA ILE A 304 14.76 6.56 22.49
C ILE A 304 14.94 7.25 23.84
N VAL A 305 14.12 8.25 24.14
CA VAL A 305 14.16 8.99 25.41
C VAL A 305 13.92 8.04 26.59
N PHE A 306 13.03 7.06 26.47
CA PHE A 306 12.81 6.06 27.52
C PHE A 306 14.07 5.23 27.84
N TYR A 307 14.87 4.85 26.83
CA TYR A 307 16.06 4.03 27.04
C TYR A 307 17.32 4.82 27.42
N PHE A 308 17.32 6.12 27.16
CA PHE A 308 18.41 7.03 27.52
C PHE A 308 17.84 8.11 28.44
N ASP A 309 17.47 7.71 29.65
CA ASP A 309 16.82 8.56 30.67
C ASP A 309 17.75 9.65 31.24
N ASP A 310 19.06 9.43 31.19
CA ASP A 310 20.06 10.38 31.64
C ASP A 310 20.39 11.44 30.56
N GLU A 311 19.68 12.57 30.62
CA GLU A 311 19.85 13.70 29.70
C GLU A 311 21.25 14.33 29.76
N GLU A 312 21.94 14.25 30.90
CA GLU A 312 23.28 14.83 31.05
C GLU A 312 24.34 14.00 30.33
N ASN A 313 24.20 12.67 30.39
CA ASN A 313 25.15 11.71 29.83
C ASN A 313 24.79 11.19 28.43
N GLU A 314 23.78 11.78 27.77
CA GLU A 314 23.37 11.33 26.44
C GLU A 314 24.44 11.60 25.37
N PRO A 315 24.63 10.67 24.41
CA PRO A 315 25.65 10.79 23.39
C PRO A 315 25.34 11.94 22.41
N GLY A 316 26.38 12.59 21.87
CA GLY A 316 26.21 13.78 21.02
C GLY A 316 25.31 13.55 19.80
N TRP A 317 25.33 12.36 19.19
CA TRP A 317 24.43 12.05 18.06
C TRP A 317 22.95 12.09 18.47
N MET A 318 22.61 11.72 19.71
CA MET A 318 21.25 11.76 20.23
C MET A 318 20.81 13.20 20.49
N LYS A 319 21.71 14.07 20.98
CA LYS A 319 21.47 15.53 21.08
C LYS A 319 21.10 16.11 19.71
N TYR A 320 21.88 15.81 18.68
CA TYR A 320 21.57 16.24 17.31
C TYR A 320 20.26 15.64 16.79
N PHE A 321 20.02 14.35 17.07
CA PHE A 321 18.83 13.64 16.64
C PHE A 321 17.54 14.23 17.23
N LYS A 322 17.59 14.71 18.49
CA LYS A 322 16.50 15.45 19.16
C LYS A 322 16.46 16.94 18.86
N PHE A 323 17.32 17.45 17.97
CA PHE A 323 17.50 18.89 17.75
C PHE A 323 17.80 19.69 19.03
N TYR A 324 18.54 19.10 19.97
CA TYR A 324 18.86 19.67 21.28
C TYR A 324 17.65 19.95 22.18
N HIS A 325 16.51 19.33 21.91
CA HIS A 325 15.38 19.36 22.83
C HIS A 325 15.64 18.49 24.08
N THR A 326 15.06 18.93 25.20
CA THR A 326 14.98 18.11 26.41
C THR A 326 14.16 16.85 26.17
N HIS A 327 14.28 15.86 27.04
CA HIS A 327 13.52 14.60 26.92
C HIS A 327 12.02 14.81 26.86
N GLU A 328 11.48 15.62 27.77
CA GLU A 328 10.07 15.99 27.81
C GLU A 328 9.61 16.71 26.53
N MET A 329 10.41 17.66 26.03
CA MET A 329 10.07 18.36 24.79
C MET A 329 10.14 17.44 23.58
N ALA A 330 11.14 16.56 23.49
CA ALA A 330 11.27 15.64 22.37
C ALA A 330 10.14 14.61 22.34
N ASP A 331 9.73 14.09 23.50
CA ASP A 331 8.60 13.18 23.64
C ASP A 331 7.29 13.87 23.23
N TRP A 332 7.00 15.06 23.79
CA TRP A 332 5.78 15.79 23.47
C TRP A 332 5.69 16.21 22.00
N HIS A 333 6.74 16.85 21.46
CA HIS A 333 6.73 17.29 20.05
C HIS A 333 6.71 16.09 19.10
N GLY A 334 7.40 15.01 19.46
CA GLY A 334 7.42 13.76 18.71
C GLY A 334 6.03 13.14 18.63
N ASN A 335 5.38 12.94 19.78
CA ASN A 335 4.03 12.39 19.84
C ASN A 335 3.03 13.25 19.06
N PHE A 336 3.04 14.56 19.30
CA PHE A 336 2.14 15.49 18.61
C PHE A 336 2.36 15.50 17.09
N ALA A 337 3.61 15.54 16.63
CA ALA A 337 3.91 15.47 15.21
C ALA A 337 3.43 14.14 14.59
N GLY A 338 3.58 13.03 15.30
CA GLY A 338 3.06 11.72 14.91
C GLY A 338 1.55 11.69 14.75
N ASP A 339 0.83 12.10 15.79
CA ASP A 339 -0.62 12.18 15.76
C ASP A 339 -1.12 13.14 14.66
N LEU A 340 -0.44 14.28 14.46
CA LEU A 340 -0.83 15.22 13.42
C LEU A 340 -0.63 14.65 12.01
N MET A 341 0.51 14.02 11.72
CA MET A 341 0.75 13.44 10.40
C MET A 341 -0.20 12.29 10.10
N TRP A 342 -0.47 11.41 11.06
CA TRP A 342 -1.46 10.35 10.91
C TRP A 342 -2.91 10.84 10.95
N THR A 343 -3.16 12.08 11.36
CA THR A 343 -4.45 12.79 11.14
C THR A 343 -4.56 13.29 9.70
N ILE A 344 -3.47 13.85 9.15
CA ILE A 344 -3.45 14.40 7.78
C ILE A 344 -3.57 13.29 6.73
N GLU A 345 -2.93 12.14 6.94
CA GLU A 345 -2.90 11.04 5.98
C GLU A 345 -4.30 10.59 5.49
N PRO A 346 -5.28 10.27 6.37
CA PRO A 346 -6.65 9.96 5.95
C PRO A 346 -7.30 11.04 5.08
N ILE A 347 -7.02 12.34 5.34
CA ILE A 347 -7.55 13.44 4.53
C ILE A 347 -6.99 13.34 3.11
N VAL A 348 -5.68 13.06 2.96
CA VAL A 348 -5.04 12.86 1.66
C VAL A 348 -5.65 11.66 0.94
N VAL A 349 -5.85 10.52 1.63
CA VAL A 349 -6.49 9.32 1.06
C VAL A 349 -7.88 9.64 0.51
N LEU A 350 -8.73 10.28 1.31
CA LEU A 350 -10.13 10.54 0.97
C LEU A 350 -10.29 11.64 -0.10
N SER A 351 -9.38 12.61 -0.15
CA SER A 351 -9.41 13.70 -1.14
C SER A 351 -8.73 13.34 -2.47
N SER A 352 -7.82 12.36 -2.48
CA SER A 352 -7.05 11.97 -3.67
C SER A 352 -7.90 11.69 -4.92
N PRO A 353 -9.02 10.92 -4.86
CA PRO A 353 -9.83 10.67 -6.06
C PRO A 353 -10.38 11.94 -6.71
N MET A 354 -10.78 12.92 -5.88
CA MET A 354 -11.29 14.21 -6.37
C MET A 354 -10.17 15.03 -7.01
N ILE A 355 -9.00 15.08 -6.36
CA ILE A 355 -7.81 15.78 -6.86
C ILE A 355 -7.34 15.16 -8.18
N PHE A 356 -7.27 13.83 -8.27
CA PHE A 356 -6.83 13.14 -9.48
C PHE A 356 -7.78 13.40 -10.65
N ARG A 357 -9.10 13.40 -10.38
CA ARG A 357 -10.10 13.73 -11.40
C ARG A 357 -10.00 15.20 -11.86
N ALA A 358 -9.72 16.12 -10.94
CA ALA A 358 -9.56 17.54 -11.27
C ALA A 358 -8.29 17.82 -12.09
N LEU A 359 -7.23 17.05 -11.85
CA LEU A 359 -5.94 17.16 -12.55
C LEU A 359 -5.88 16.33 -13.84
N ALA A 360 -6.86 15.44 -14.08
CA ALA A 360 -6.88 14.61 -15.27
C ALA A 360 -6.95 15.48 -16.55
N PRO A 361 -6.19 15.13 -17.61
CA PRO A 361 -6.29 15.80 -18.89
C PRO A 361 -7.74 15.70 -19.39
N LYS A 362 -8.34 16.82 -19.79
CA LYS A 362 -9.66 16.77 -20.44
C LYS A 362 -9.52 16.02 -21.76
N PRO A 363 -10.45 15.10 -22.08
CA PRO A 363 -10.46 14.47 -23.40
C PRO A 363 -10.53 15.59 -24.44
N SER A 364 -9.62 15.55 -25.42
CA SER A 364 -9.69 16.50 -26.53
C SER A 364 -10.99 16.21 -27.25
N GLU A 365 -11.95 17.14 -27.21
CA GLU A 365 -13.09 17.11 -28.11
C GLU A 365 -12.52 17.10 -29.54
N SER A 366 -12.45 15.91 -30.13
CA SER A 366 -12.30 15.78 -31.56
C SER A 366 -13.52 16.46 -32.14
N LYS A 367 -13.32 17.66 -32.70
CA LYS A 367 -14.28 18.26 -33.61
C LYS A 367 -14.48 17.26 -34.75
N GLU A 368 -15.45 16.35 -34.61
CA GLU A 368 -16.07 15.72 -35.77
C GLU A 368 -16.62 16.87 -36.60
N LYS A 369 -15.86 17.24 -37.63
CA LYS A 369 -16.44 17.95 -38.76
C LYS A 369 -17.37 16.94 -39.41
N ALA A 370 -18.67 17.11 -39.15
CA ALA A 370 -19.70 16.55 -40.01
C ALA A 370 -19.56 17.26 -41.36
N ASP A 371 -18.90 16.60 -42.30
CA ASP A 371 -18.95 16.91 -43.74
C ASP A 371 -19.71 15.78 -44.45
#